data_AF-A0AAD9BRP7-F1
#
_entry.id   AF-A0AAD9BRP7-F1
#
_cell.length_a   1.000
_cell.length_b   1.000
_cell.length_c   1.000
_cell.angle_alpha   90.00
_cell.angle_beta   90.00
_cell.angle_gamma   90.00
#
_symmetry.space_group_name_H-M   'P 1'
#
loop_
_entity.id
_entity.type
_entity.pdbx_description
1 polymer ?
#
loop_
_entity_poly.entity_id
_entity_poly.type
_entity_poly.pdbx_seq_one_letter_code
_entity_poly.pdbx_strand_id
1 'polypeptide(L)'
;MQTSFGLVQLRNPSPLRSKDLTPAEFALAFSLYRNVICSVYPTRRTELDEYLFIELDMALRFRGSGFYTYHVHFASQAAGRIKQFNQGTYWGALDSELYCRIFAACASLSCQLCGAPSHLASSCSVSTPPPEPPRSLPFSSIGNASAFNRLSPATPPPPIIPRPANKRSSANAPVSKGVDRRGRPILYQGGRMVCNNFNDLGCSLSSCRLMHICSFCGGAHARSTCPHNPTTPAD
;
A
#
# COMPACT_ATOMS: atom_id res chain seq x y z
N MET A 1 -39.50 -39.52 21.17
CA MET A 1 -38.37 -38.70 20.70
C MET A 1 -38.81 -37.26 20.61
N GLN A 2 -38.29 -36.40 21.49
CA GLN A 2 -38.48 -34.94 21.45
C GLN A 2 -37.10 -34.31 21.67
N THR A 3 -36.53 -33.74 20.62
CA THR A 3 -35.32 -32.92 20.69
C THR A 3 -35.73 -31.47 20.83
N SER A 4 -35.66 -30.94 22.06
CA SER A 4 -35.78 -29.50 22.30
C SER A 4 -34.49 -28.82 21.83
N PHE A 5 -34.57 -28.01 20.78
CA PHE A 5 -33.51 -27.06 20.46
C PHE A 5 -33.60 -25.92 21.47
N GLY A 6 -32.79 -26.01 22.52
CA GLY A 6 -32.57 -24.92 23.46
C GLY A 6 -32.01 -23.71 22.72
N LEU A 7 -32.73 -22.59 22.81
CA LEU A 7 -32.29 -21.28 22.33
C LEU A 7 -30.99 -20.90 23.07
N VAL A 8 -29.86 -20.96 22.37
CA VAL A 8 -28.59 -20.41 22.88
C VAL A 8 -28.74 -18.89 22.92
N GLN A 9 -29.06 -18.36 24.10
CA GLN A 9 -28.95 -16.92 24.33
C GLN A 9 -27.47 -16.55 24.40
N LEU A 10 -27.02 -15.74 23.44
CA LEU A 10 -25.71 -15.09 23.49
C LEU A 10 -25.71 -14.10 24.66
N ARG A 11 -25.05 -14.53 25.74
CA ARG A 11 -24.83 -13.77 26.98
C ARG A 11 -24.03 -12.49 26.68
N ASN A 12 -24.65 -11.34 26.98
CA ASN A 12 -24.13 -9.97 27.13
C ASN A 12 -22.97 -9.49 26.23
N PRO A 13 -23.14 -8.35 25.51
CA PRO A 13 -22.01 -7.64 24.92
C PRO A 13 -21.15 -7.06 26.06
N SER A 14 -20.00 -7.67 26.29
CA SER A 14 -18.96 -7.11 27.14
C SER A 14 -18.56 -5.70 26.63
N PRO A 15 -18.58 -4.67 27.48
CA PRO A 15 -18.13 -3.34 27.08
C PRO A 15 -16.60 -3.37 26.91
N LEU A 16 -16.12 -2.95 25.74
CA LEU A 16 -14.71 -2.91 25.31
C LEU A 16 -14.00 -4.25 25.08
N ARG A 17 -14.51 -5.07 24.14
CA ARG A 17 -13.57 -5.87 23.32
C ARG A 17 -13.11 -4.96 22.19
N SER A 18 -11.82 -4.57 22.18
CA SER A 18 -11.27 -3.87 21.03
C SER A 18 -11.57 -4.70 19.79
N LYS A 19 -12.18 -4.10 18.77
CA LYS A 19 -12.49 -4.80 17.52
C LYS A 19 -11.23 -5.12 16.71
N ASP A 20 -10.08 -4.63 17.17
CA ASP A 20 -8.80 -4.71 16.50
C ASP A 20 -7.98 -5.87 17.07
N LEU A 21 -7.50 -6.75 16.18
CA LEU A 21 -6.60 -7.84 16.54
C LEU A 21 -5.22 -7.28 16.89
N THR A 22 -4.53 -7.91 17.85
CA THR A 22 -3.08 -7.70 18.02
C THR A 22 -2.31 -8.25 16.81
N PRO A 23 -1.05 -7.83 16.57
CA PRO A 23 -0.27 -8.35 15.43
C PRO A 23 -0.09 -9.88 15.45
N ALA A 24 0.04 -10.48 16.65
CA ALA A 24 0.15 -11.92 16.81
C ALA A 24 -1.17 -12.64 16.50
N GLU A 25 -2.30 -12.14 17.01
CA GLU A 25 -3.63 -12.69 16.70
C GLU A 25 -3.95 -12.55 15.21
N PHE A 26 -3.59 -11.41 14.61
CA PHE A 26 -3.73 -11.18 13.18
C PHE A 26 -2.89 -12.19 12.39
N ALA A 27 -1.61 -12.38 12.73
CA ALA A 27 -0.75 -13.34 12.04
C ALA A 27 -1.29 -14.77 12.09
N LEU A 28 -1.84 -15.18 13.24
CA LEU A 28 -2.48 -16.49 13.39
C LEU A 28 -3.74 -16.59 12.52
N ALA A 29 -4.65 -15.62 12.63
CA ALA A 29 -5.89 -15.60 11.86
C ALA A 29 -5.63 -15.56 10.35
N PHE A 30 -4.69 -14.72 9.91
CA PHE A 30 -4.30 -14.59 8.52
C PHE A 30 -3.60 -15.86 8.00
N SER A 31 -2.81 -16.55 8.84
CA SER A 31 -2.20 -17.83 8.47
C SER A 31 -3.24 -18.91 8.20
N LEU A 32 -4.32 -18.96 8.98
CA LEU A 32 -5.45 -19.86 8.73
C LEU A 32 -6.16 -19.52 7.42
N TYR A 33 -6.45 -18.24 7.19
CA TYR A 33 -7.01 -17.77 5.92
C TYR A 33 -6.13 -18.15 4.73
N ARG A 34 -4.83 -17.87 4.79
CA ARG A 34 -3.85 -18.25 3.76
C ARG A 34 -3.87 -19.75 3.50
N ASN A 35 -3.88 -20.59 4.53
CA ASN A 35 -3.89 -22.04 4.36
C ASN A 35 -5.16 -22.51 3.61
N VAL A 36 -6.34 -21.93 3.92
CA VAL A 36 -7.59 -22.22 3.20
C VAL A 36 -7.49 -21.77 1.75
N ILE A 37 -7.07 -20.54 1.47
CA ILE A 37 -6.94 -20.03 0.10
C ILE A 37 -5.94 -20.86 -0.72
N CYS A 38 -4.78 -21.17 -0.14
CA CYS A 38 -3.73 -21.94 -0.81
C CYS A 38 -4.09 -23.43 -1.01
N SER A 39 -5.10 -23.96 -0.31
CA SER A 39 -5.60 -25.31 -0.60
C SER A 39 -6.28 -25.40 -1.98
N VAL A 40 -6.83 -24.28 -2.46
CA VAL A 40 -7.48 -24.15 -3.77
C VAL A 40 -6.56 -23.47 -4.79
N TYR A 41 -5.77 -22.49 -4.35
CA TYR A 41 -4.86 -21.69 -5.19
C TYR A 41 -3.42 -21.74 -4.64
N PRO A 42 -2.69 -22.85 -4.82
CA PRO A 42 -1.36 -23.04 -4.21
C PRO A 42 -0.34 -21.95 -4.59
N THR A 43 -0.43 -21.43 -5.81
CA THR A 43 0.45 -20.39 -6.36
C THR A 43 0.35 -19.05 -5.63
N ARG A 44 -0.72 -18.81 -4.86
CA ARG A 44 -0.90 -17.58 -4.08
C ARG A 44 -0.14 -17.55 -2.76
N ARG A 45 0.59 -18.61 -2.40
CA ARG A 45 1.27 -18.68 -1.10
C ARG A 45 2.29 -17.55 -0.91
N THR A 46 3.18 -17.35 -1.88
CA THR A 46 4.20 -16.30 -1.83
C THR A 46 3.58 -14.92 -1.69
N GLU A 47 2.56 -14.61 -2.50
CA GLU A 47 1.80 -13.35 -2.43
C GLU A 47 1.24 -13.09 -1.02
N LEU A 48 0.63 -14.09 -0.40
CA LEU A 48 0.00 -13.95 0.91
C LEU A 48 1.04 -13.90 2.04
N ASP A 49 2.19 -14.56 1.88
CA ASP A 49 3.31 -14.47 2.81
C ASP A 49 3.95 -13.07 2.78
N GLU A 50 4.13 -12.49 1.60
CA GLU A 50 4.56 -11.10 1.41
C GLU A 50 3.58 -10.12 2.05
N TYR A 51 2.26 -10.33 1.88
CA TYR A 51 1.25 -9.49 2.51
C TYR A 51 1.32 -9.57 4.04
N LEU A 52 1.47 -10.76 4.61
CA LEU A 52 1.63 -10.92 6.06
C LEU A 52 2.89 -10.19 6.56
N PHE A 53 3.99 -10.26 5.81
CA PHE A 53 5.21 -9.52 6.12
C PHE A 53 4.96 -8.00 6.13
N ILE A 54 4.25 -7.46 5.14
CA ILE A 54 3.87 -6.05 5.07
C ILE A 54 3.06 -5.62 6.30
N GLU A 55 2.04 -6.41 6.68
CA GLU A 55 1.19 -6.12 7.85
C GLU A 55 1.98 -6.10 9.16
N LEU A 56 2.87 -7.08 9.35
CA LEU A 56 3.72 -7.15 10.54
C LEU A 56 4.77 -6.04 10.57
N ASP A 57 5.35 -5.67 9.43
CA ASP A 57 6.28 -4.55 9.33
C ASP A 57 5.59 -3.22 9.70
N MET A 58 4.36 -2.98 9.22
CA MET A 58 3.57 -1.81 9.63
C MET A 58 3.24 -1.83 11.13
N ALA A 59 2.89 -2.99 11.68
CA ALA A 59 2.61 -3.14 13.10
C ALA A 59 3.84 -2.88 14.00
N LEU A 60 5.05 -3.19 13.51
CA LEU A 60 6.29 -2.91 14.22
C LEU A 60 6.72 -1.45 14.10
N ARG A 61 6.52 -0.83 12.93
CA ARG A 61 6.90 0.57 12.67
C ARG A 61 6.02 1.58 13.38
N PHE A 62 4.73 1.28 13.51
CA PHE A 62 3.75 2.23 14.01
C PHE A 62 3.05 1.68 15.26
N ARG A 63 2.92 2.53 16.28
CA ARG A 63 2.14 2.17 17.48
C ARG A 63 0.65 2.09 17.16
N GLY A 64 -0.06 1.17 17.82
CA GLY A 64 -1.52 1.06 17.75
C GLY A 64 -2.02 0.10 16.68
N SER A 65 -3.28 0.26 16.27
CA SER A 65 -3.98 -0.63 15.34
C SER A 65 -3.99 -0.13 13.89
N GLY A 66 -3.03 0.73 13.52
CA GLY A 66 -2.93 1.27 12.16
C GLY A 66 -2.79 0.19 11.09
N PHE A 67 -2.03 -0.87 11.37
CA PHE A 67 -1.90 -2.03 10.47
C PHE A 67 -3.26 -2.71 10.26
N TYR A 68 -4.03 -2.94 11.34
CA TYR A 68 -5.35 -3.55 11.23
C TYR A 68 -6.34 -2.67 10.47
N THR A 69 -6.25 -1.35 10.66
CA THR A 69 -7.02 -0.37 9.87
C THR A 69 -6.66 -0.46 8.39
N TYR A 70 -5.36 -0.57 8.07
CA TYR A 70 -4.89 -0.79 6.71
C TYR A 70 -5.46 -2.09 6.13
N HIS A 71 -5.36 -3.21 6.86
CA HIS A 71 -5.89 -4.50 6.43
C HIS A 71 -7.39 -4.41 6.07
N VAL A 72 -8.20 -3.84 6.96
CA VAL A 72 -9.65 -3.71 6.77
C VAL A 72 -9.96 -2.92 5.49
N HIS A 73 -9.27 -1.80 5.27
CA HIS A 73 -9.45 -1.00 4.07
C HIS A 73 -8.96 -1.71 2.81
N PHE A 74 -7.78 -2.35 2.86
CA PHE A 74 -7.21 -3.07 1.73
C PHE A 74 -8.10 -4.25 1.30
N ALA A 75 -8.50 -5.09 2.25
CA ALA A 75 -9.39 -6.23 2.01
C ALA A 75 -10.75 -5.77 1.45
N SER A 76 -11.29 -4.66 1.96
CA SER A 76 -12.54 -4.07 1.43
C SER A 76 -12.39 -3.59 -0.01
N GLN A 77 -11.25 -2.96 -0.36
CA GLN A 77 -10.96 -2.54 -1.74
C GLN A 77 -10.80 -3.74 -2.68
N ALA A 78 -10.08 -4.78 -2.24
CA ALA A 78 -9.91 -6.02 -3.01
C ALA A 78 -11.25 -6.72 -3.27
N ALA A 79 -12.10 -6.86 -2.25
CA ALA A 79 -13.44 -7.41 -2.41
C ALA A 79 -14.32 -6.58 -3.35
N GLY A 80 -14.22 -5.24 -3.27
CA GLY A 80 -14.89 -4.31 -4.17
C GLY A 80 -14.49 -4.51 -5.63
N ARG A 81 -13.20 -4.70 -5.92
CA ARG A 81 -12.68 -4.95 -7.28
C ARG A 81 -13.19 -6.25 -7.87
N ILE A 82 -13.23 -7.32 -7.08
CA ILE A 82 -13.79 -8.59 -7.53
C ILE A 82 -15.27 -8.41 -7.86
N LYS A 83 -16.05 -7.77 -6.96
CA LYS A 83 -17.49 -7.58 -7.16
C LYS A 83 -17.83 -6.70 -8.36
N GLN A 84 -17.08 -5.62 -8.58
CA GLN A 84 -17.40 -4.63 -9.61
C GLN A 84 -16.81 -4.99 -10.98
N PHE A 85 -15.64 -5.62 -11.00
CA PHE A 85 -14.84 -5.77 -12.21
C PHE A 85 -14.38 -7.21 -12.48
N ASN A 86 -14.78 -8.16 -11.63
CA ASN A 86 -14.31 -9.56 -11.67
C ASN A 86 -12.77 -9.64 -11.73
N GLN A 87 -12.10 -8.73 -11.01
CA GLN A 87 -10.65 -8.61 -11.05
C GLN A 87 -10.07 -8.81 -9.65
N GLY A 88 -9.12 -9.74 -9.55
CA GLY A 88 -8.31 -9.92 -8.34
C GLY A 88 -7.29 -8.78 -8.15
N THR A 89 -6.96 -8.53 -6.89
CA THR A 89 -5.85 -7.66 -6.47
C THR A 89 -4.69 -8.55 -6.03
N TYR A 90 -3.45 -8.16 -6.35
CA TYR A 90 -2.26 -8.79 -5.76
C TYR A 90 -2.03 -8.28 -4.34
N TRP A 91 -2.00 -9.17 -3.35
CA TRP A 91 -1.89 -8.81 -1.93
C TRP A 91 -0.45 -8.51 -1.51
N GLY A 92 0.56 -9.13 -2.13
CA GLY A 92 1.97 -8.96 -1.75
C GLY A 92 2.59 -7.59 -2.07
N ALA A 93 1.81 -6.64 -2.57
CA ALA A 93 2.27 -5.28 -2.86
C ALA A 93 1.66 -4.27 -1.87
N LEU A 94 2.51 -3.38 -1.34
CA LEU A 94 2.06 -2.29 -0.49
C LEU A 94 1.26 -1.27 -1.30
N ASP A 95 0.03 -0.99 -0.86
CA ASP A 95 -0.77 0.11 -1.38
C ASP A 95 -0.26 1.42 -0.78
N SER A 96 0.68 2.07 -1.48
CA SER A 96 1.33 3.30 -1.01
C SER A 96 0.35 4.43 -0.69
N GLU A 97 -0.79 4.51 -1.38
CA GLU A 97 -1.77 5.55 -1.12
C GLU A 97 -2.53 5.27 0.19
N LEU A 98 -2.97 4.03 0.37
CA LEU A 98 -3.62 3.62 1.61
C LEU A 98 -2.66 3.73 2.80
N TYR A 99 -1.41 3.30 2.61
CA TYR A 99 -0.34 3.44 3.59
C TYR A 99 -0.15 4.92 3.99
N CYS A 100 0.05 5.82 3.02
CA CYS A 100 0.21 7.24 3.32
C CYS A 100 -1.02 7.84 4.00
N ARG A 101 -2.23 7.45 3.59
CA ARG A 101 -3.47 7.95 4.20
C ARG A 101 -3.57 7.61 5.68
N ILE A 102 -3.09 6.44 6.07
CA ILE A 102 -3.18 5.95 7.44
C ILE A 102 -1.98 6.44 8.28
N PHE A 103 -0.78 6.46 7.71
CA PHE A 103 0.46 6.62 8.48
C PHE A 103 1.23 7.92 8.24
N ALA A 104 0.84 8.80 7.30
CA ALA A 104 1.62 10.01 6.99
C ALA A 104 1.78 10.98 8.17
N ALA A 105 0.85 10.98 9.12
CA ALA A 105 0.92 11.78 10.34
C ALA A 105 1.48 11.00 11.55
N CYS A 106 1.87 9.74 11.36
CA CYS A 106 2.37 8.88 12.44
C CYS A 106 3.90 8.94 12.51
N ALA A 107 4.44 9.16 13.72
CA ALA A 107 5.86 9.01 13.96
C ALA A 107 6.24 7.51 13.83
N SER A 108 7.04 7.19 12.82
CA SER A 108 7.65 5.86 12.67
C SER A 108 8.64 5.61 13.82
N LEU A 109 8.62 4.40 14.37
CA LEU A 109 9.57 3.93 15.38
C LEU A 109 10.93 3.51 14.78
N SER A 110 11.12 3.69 13.47
CA SER A 110 12.37 3.37 12.77
C SER A 110 13.55 4.20 13.26
N CYS A 111 14.70 3.54 13.45
CA CYS A 111 15.98 4.17 13.73
C CYS A 111 16.28 5.28 12.70
N GLN A 112 16.60 6.48 13.18
CA GLN A 112 16.90 7.63 12.32
C GLN A 112 18.22 7.51 11.55
N LEU A 113 19.14 6.65 12.01
CA LEU A 113 20.44 6.43 11.37
C LEU A 113 20.40 5.39 10.24
N CYS A 114 19.74 4.25 10.45
CA CYS A 114 19.73 3.14 9.48
C CYS A 114 18.33 2.78 8.93
N GLY A 115 17.26 3.37 9.45
CA GLY A 115 15.88 3.09 9.04
C GLY A 115 15.26 1.82 9.64
N ALA A 116 15.99 1.02 10.42
CA ALA A 116 15.47 -0.23 10.96
C ALA A 116 14.43 0.00 12.09
N PRO A 117 13.30 -0.71 12.12
CA PRO A 117 12.29 -0.59 13.18
C PRO A 117 12.65 -1.35 14.47
N SER A 118 13.74 -2.11 14.47
CA SER A 118 14.12 -2.99 15.59
C SER A 118 14.80 -2.28 16.75
N HIS A 119 15.26 -1.04 16.58
CA HIS A 119 16.01 -0.30 17.59
C HIS A 119 15.89 1.21 17.42
N LEU A 120 16.18 1.95 18.49
CA LEU A 120 16.32 3.41 18.45
C LEU A 120 17.70 3.82 17.96
N ALA A 121 17.85 5.06 17.48
CA ALA A 121 19.14 5.60 17.04
C ALA A 121 20.25 5.50 18.12
N SER A 122 19.87 5.57 19.40
CA SER A 122 20.78 5.40 20.54
C SER A 122 21.45 4.03 20.64
N SER A 123 20.85 3.01 20.01
CA SER A 123 21.32 1.61 20.03
C SER A 123 21.75 1.14 18.64
N CYS A 124 21.98 2.08 17.72
CA CYS A 124 22.36 1.77 16.35
C CYS A 124 23.86 1.55 16.22
N SER A 125 24.26 0.41 15.67
CA SER A 125 25.67 0.09 15.41
C SER A 125 26.23 0.75 14.14
N VAL A 126 25.45 1.59 13.45
CA VAL A 126 25.94 2.36 12.30
C VAL A 126 26.75 3.55 12.82
N SER A 127 28.07 3.42 12.74
CA SER A 127 29.00 4.50 13.05
C SER A 127 28.80 5.66 12.08
N THR A 128 28.41 6.83 12.58
CA THR A 128 28.53 8.09 11.84
C THR A 128 30.02 8.30 11.52
N PRO A 129 30.45 8.54 10.27
CA PRO A 129 31.81 8.97 10.03
C PRO A 129 32.06 10.30 10.78
N PRO A 130 33.26 10.51 11.36
CA PRO A 130 33.57 11.76 12.04
C PRO A 130 33.45 12.95 11.07
N PRO A 131 33.07 14.15 11.54
CA PRO A 131 33.06 15.33 10.69
C PRO A 131 34.49 15.63 10.24
N GLU A 132 34.78 15.41 8.95
CA GLU A 132 36.06 15.80 8.38
C GLU A 132 36.21 17.34 8.40
N PRO A 133 37.41 17.87 8.71
CA PRO A 133 37.66 19.30 8.62
C PRO A 133 37.62 19.77 7.15
N PRO A 134 37.22 21.02 6.88
CA PRO A 134 37.03 21.51 5.52
C PRO A 134 38.37 21.58 4.78
N ARG A 135 38.59 20.69 3.81
CA ARG A 135 39.66 20.82 2.81
C ARG A 135 39.10 21.33 1.49
N SER A 136 39.72 22.39 1.01
CA SER A 136 39.57 23.00 -0.30
C SER A 136 39.82 22.00 -1.44
N LEU A 137 38.93 22.01 -2.43
CA LEU A 137 39.04 21.26 -3.70
C LEU A 137 40.20 21.78 -4.56
N PRO A 138 40.74 20.94 -5.46
CA PRO A 138 40.33 21.11 -6.86
C PRO A 138 40.07 19.80 -7.65
N PHE A 139 39.03 19.90 -8.48
CA PHE A 139 38.80 19.41 -9.86
C PHE A 139 39.33 18.05 -10.39
N SER A 140 38.38 17.32 -11.00
CA SER A 140 38.44 16.38 -12.16
C SER A 140 38.52 14.85 -11.99
N SER A 141 37.37 14.23 -12.30
CA SER A 141 37.12 13.28 -13.42
C SER A 141 37.35 11.76 -13.27
N ILE A 142 36.24 11.03 -13.52
CA ILE A 142 36.03 9.65 -14.03
C ILE A 142 36.21 8.45 -13.07
N GLY A 143 35.13 7.65 -12.94
CA GLY A 143 35.23 6.19 -12.77
C GLY A 143 34.36 5.53 -11.70
N ASN A 144 33.17 5.08 -12.09
CA ASN A 144 32.37 3.93 -11.59
C ASN A 144 32.64 3.34 -10.19
N ALA A 145 31.61 3.30 -9.33
CA ALA A 145 30.93 2.06 -8.89
C ALA A 145 29.96 2.28 -7.70
N SER A 146 28.90 1.46 -7.70
CA SER A 146 27.95 1.14 -6.63
C SER A 146 26.76 2.08 -6.41
N ALA A 147 25.67 1.71 -7.09
CA ALA A 147 24.30 2.04 -6.70
C ALA A 147 24.00 1.56 -5.27
N PHE A 148 22.94 2.13 -4.68
CA PHE A 148 22.46 1.98 -3.31
C PHE A 148 23.02 3.01 -2.32
N ASN A 149 22.09 3.79 -1.76
CA ASN A 149 22.24 4.90 -0.80
C ASN A 149 22.57 6.27 -1.38
N ARG A 150 21.54 7.02 -1.83
CA ARG A 150 21.28 8.43 -1.43
C ARG A 150 19.84 8.84 -1.80
N LEU A 151 18.91 8.75 -0.85
CA LEU A 151 17.79 9.70 -0.80
C LEU A 151 18.11 10.67 0.34
N SER A 152 18.80 11.76 0.00
CA SER A 152 18.91 12.91 0.89
C SER A 152 17.55 13.63 0.94
N PRO A 153 17.24 14.38 2.02
CA PRO A 153 15.99 15.10 2.14
C PRO A 153 15.95 16.20 1.08
N ALA A 154 15.01 16.13 0.15
CA ALA A 154 14.76 17.23 -0.77
C ALA A 154 14.22 18.43 0.01
N THR A 155 14.89 19.56 -0.21
CA THR A 155 14.54 20.93 0.18
C THR A 155 13.03 21.20 0.08
N PRO A 156 12.42 21.96 1.01
CA PRO A 156 11.01 22.34 0.87
C PRO A 156 10.78 23.11 -0.44
N PRO A 157 9.70 22.83 -1.18
CA PRO A 157 9.35 23.64 -2.36
C PRO A 157 8.98 25.07 -1.94
N PRO A 158 9.16 26.06 -2.83
CA PRO A 158 8.85 27.46 -2.53
C PRO A 158 7.34 27.65 -2.23
N PRO A 159 6.97 28.69 -1.45
CA PRO A 159 5.58 28.98 -1.16
C PRO A 159 4.83 29.35 -2.45
N ILE A 160 3.93 28.46 -2.88
CA ILE A 160 3.00 28.75 -3.97
C ILE A 160 1.93 29.69 -3.42
N ILE A 161 2.02 30.96 -3.83
CA ILE A 161 0.97 31.96 -3.64
C ILE A 161 -0.32 31.42 -4.28
N PRO A 162 -1.44 31.27 -3.54
CA PRO A 162 -2.69 30.84 -4.14
C PRO A 162 -3.24 31.96 -5.05
N ARG A 163 -3.23 31.72 -6.37
CA ARG A 163 -4.04 32.50 -7.32
C ARG A 163 -5.51 32.16 -7.06
N PRO A 164 -6.44 33.12 -6.98
CA PRO A 164 -7.81 32.87 -6.54
C PRO A 164 -8.51 31.89 -7.46
N ALA A 165 -8.93 30.76 -6.89
CA ALA A 165 -9.74 29.76 -7.56
C ALA A 165 -11.11 30.36 -7.87
N ASN A 166 -11.42 30.40 -9.16
CA ASN A 166 -12.75 30.74 -9.64
C ASN A 166 -13.72 29.65 -9.13
N LYS A 167 -14.60 30.04 -8.21
CA LYS A 167 -15.63 29.16 -7.65
C LYS A 167 -16.53 28.66 -8.79
N ARG A 168 -16.49 27.36 -9.07
CA ARG A 168 -17.70 26.66 -9.53
C ARG A 168 -17.94 25.46 -8.64
N SER A 169 -19.13 25.52 -8.07
CA SER A 169 -19.64 24.80 -6.93
C SER A 169 -19.79 23.29 -7.17
N SER A 170 -19.80 22.60 -6.04
CA SER A 170 -20.29 21.25 -5.82
C SER A 170 -21.36 20.79 -6.80
N ALA A 171 -21.14 19.63 -7.39
CA ALA A 171 -22.22 18.73 -7.74
C ALA A 171 -21.90 17.39 -7.06
N ASN A 172 -22.79 16.97 -6.15
CA ASN A 172 -22.93 15.60 -5.73
C ASN A 172 -22.96 14.73 -6.99
N ALA A 173 -21.85 14.06 -7.31
CA ALA A 173 -21.77 13.21 -8.48
C ALA A 173 -22.33 11.83 -8.12
N PRO A 174 -23.40 11.37 -8.80
CA PRO A 174 -23.96 10.06 -8.58
C PRO A 174 -22.96 8.99 -9.03
N VAL A 175 -22.97 7.86 -8.31
CA VAL A 175 -22.33 6.60 -8.71
C VAL A 175 -22.83 6.24 -10.11
N SER A 176 -22.09 6.60 -11.15
CA SER A 176 -22.45 6.32 -12.54
C SER A 176 -21.64 5.15 -13.07
N LYS A 177 -22.33 4.27 -13.81
CA LYS A 177 -21.90 2.96 -14.29
C LYS A 177 -20.48 3.02 -14.87
N GLY A 178 -19.56 2.33 -14.19
CA GLY A 178 -18.11 2.53 -14.27
C GLY A 178 -17.44 1.89 -15.47
N VAL A 179 -17.68 2.41 -16.67
CA VAL A 179 -16.91 2.07 -17.88
C VAL A 179 -16.46 3.34 -18.61
N ASP A 180 -15.28 3.31 -19.22
CA ASP A 180 -14.71 4.41 -19.98
C ASP A 180 -15.33 4.52 -21.38
N ARG A 181 -14.88 5.51 -22.17
CA ARG A 181 -15.36 5.71 -23.55
C ARG A 181 -15.13 4.51 -24.48
N ARG A 182 -14.25 3.58 -24.11
CA ARG A 182 -13.94 2.36 -24.86
C ARG A 182 -14.65 1.14 -24.26
N GLY A 183 -15.59 1.35 -23.33
CA GLY A 183 -16.34 0.29 -22.65
C GLY A 183 -15.53 -0.48 -21.61
N ARG A 184 -14.31 -0.05 -21.28
CA ARG A 184 -13.47 -0.74 -20.29
C ARG A 184 -13.82 -0.27 -18.88
N PRO A 185 -13.80 -1.13 -17.86
CA PRO A 185 -14.11 -0.72 -16.49
C PRO A 185 -13.22 0.46 -16.01
N ILE A 186 -13.83 1.46 -15.35
CA ILE A 186 -13.08 2.55 -14.72
C ILE A 186 -12.66 2.11 -13.33
N LEU A 187 -11.35 2.05 -13.12
CA LEU A 187 -10.76 1.67 -11.84
C LEU A 187 -10.41 2.93 -11.03
N TYR A 188 -10.55 2.82 -9.70
CA TYR A 188 -10.16 3.86 -8.76
C TYR A 188 -9.12 3.31 -7.78
N GLN A 189 -8.13 4.14 -7.45
CA GLN A 189 -7.18 3.93 -6.37
C GLN A 189 -7.24 5.15 -5.47
N GLY A 190 -7.57 4.90 -4.19
CA GLY A 190 -7.78 5.93 -3.17
C GLY A 190 -8.67 7.11 -3.57
N GLY A 191 -9.65 6.89 -4.45
CA GLY A 191 -10.60 7.91 -4.89
C GLY A 191 -10.17 8.69 -6.14
N ARG A 192 -8.98 8.42 -6.68
CA ARG A 192 -8.52 8.93 -7.98
C ARG A 192 -8.69 7.86 -9.06
N MET A 193 -9.11 8.27 -10.26
CA MET A 193 -9.27 7.36 -11.40
C MET A 193 -7.90 6.88 -11.91
N VAL A 194 -7.79 5.58 -12.15
CA VAL A 194 -6.64 4.94 -12.78
C VAL A 194 -6.71 5.10 -14.29
N CYS A 195 -5.58 5.39 -14.92
CA CYS A 195 -5.48 5.54 -16.36
C CYS A 195 -5.56 4.18 -17.05
N ASN A 196 -6.68 3.91 -17.74
CA ASN A 196 -6.84 2.67 -18.50
C ASN A 196 -5.87 2.60 -19.70
N ASN A 197 -5.57 3.74 -20.36
CA ASN A 197 -4.62 3.74 -21.47
C ASN A 197 -3.21 3.35 -21.01
N PHE A 198 -2.77 3.88 -19.86
CA PHE A 198 -1.50 3.51 -19.25
C PHE A 198 -1.40 2.00 -19.00
N ASN A 199 -2.48 1.37 -18.56
CA ASN A 199 -2.51 -0.07 -18.23
C ASN A 199 -2.73 -1.00 -19.43
N ASP A 200 -2.97 -0.46 -20.62
CA ASP A 200 -3.28 -1.25 -21.82
C ASP A 200 -2.09 -1.22 -22.79
N LEU A 201 -1.87 -0.08 -23.45
CA LEU A 201 -0.81 0.12 -24.45
C LEU A 201 0.17 1.24 -24.08
N GLY A 202 0.02 1.80 -22.88
CA GLY A 202 0.73 3.02 -22.46
C GLY A 202 -0.10 4.29 -22.70
N CYS A 203 0.20 5.32 -21.91
CA CYS A 203 -0.44 6.63 -22.00
C CYS A 203 0.51 7.62 -22.70
N SER A 204 0.09 8.17 -23.84
CA SER A 204 0.88 9.16 -24.60
C SER A 204 0.68 10.61 -24.12
N LEU A 205 -0.20 10.84 -23.15
CA LEU A 205 -0.45 12.19 -22.63
C LEU A 205 0.67 12.59 -21.66
N SER A 206 1.43 13.62 -22.02
CA SER A 206 2.50 14.19 -21.19
C SER A 206 2.02 14.74 -19.84
N SER A 207 0.75 15.14 -19.74
CA SER A 207 0.10 15.65 -18.52
C SER A 207 -1.23 14.94 -18.25
N CYS A 208 -1.18 13.60 -18.22
CA CYS A 208 -2.34 12.80 -17.87
C CYS A 208 -2.85 13.13 -16.46
N ARG A 209 -4.16 13.40 -16.33
CA ARG A 209 -4.79 13.69 -15.03
C ARG A 209 -5.17 12.42 -14.25
N LEU A 210 -5.08 11.26 -14.89
CA LEU A 210 -5.43 9.95 -14.33
C LEU A 210 -4.17 9.29 -13.74
N MET A 211 -4.34 8.44 -12.74
CA MET A 211 -3.24 7.79 -12.03
C MET A 211 -2.52 6.77 -12.93
N HIS A 212 -1.20 6.90 -13.04
CA HIS A 212 -0.33 5.95 -13.74
C HIS A 212 0.21 4.91 -12.75
N ILE A 213 -0.65 3.96 -12.41
CA ILE A 213 -0.34 2.83 -11.56
C ILE A 213 -0.88 1.56 -12.19
N CYS A 214 -0.29 0.43 -11.84
CA CYS A 214 -0.71 -0.88 -12.31
C CYS A 214 -2.12 -1.16 -11.80
N SER A 215 -3.05 -1.43 -12.72
CA SER A 215 -4.42 -1.78 -12.37
C SER A 215 -4.55 -3.14 -11.68
N PHE A 216 -3.49 -3.95 -11.69
CA PHE A 216 -3.44 -5.25 -11.03
C PHE A 216 -2.84 -5.20 -9.62
N CYS A 217 -1.60 -4.73 -9.48
CA CYS A 217 -0.87 -4.71 -8.20
C CYS A 217 -0.75 -3.32 -7.54
N GLY A 218 -1.16 -2.24 -8.21
CA GLY A 218 -1.04 -0.87 -7.68
C GLY A 218 0.35 -0.24 -7.79
N GLY A 219 1.37 -0.97 -8.29
CA GLY A 219 2.74 -0.47 -8.44
C GLY A 219 2.93 0.59 -9.53
N ALA A 220 4.10 1.24 -9.56
CA ALA A 220 4.45 2.30 -10.51
C ALA A 220 4.88 1.77 -11.90
N HIS A 221 4.07 0.88 -12.48
CA HIS A 221 4.28 0.29 -13.81
C HIS A 221 2.93 -0.01 -14.48
N ALA A 222 2.92 -0.24 -15.80
CA ALA A 222 1.72 -0.63 -16.53
C ALA A 222 1.39 -2.12 -16.26
N ARG A 223 0.11 -2.51 -16.34
CA ARG A 223 -0.31 -3.91 -16.16
C ARG A 223 0.42 -4.89 -17.10
N SER A 224 0.73 -4.47 -18.32
CA SER A 224 1.46 -5.29 -19.30
C SER A 224 2.88 -5.66 -18.86
N THR A 225 3.52 -4.84 -18.02
CA THR A 225 4.88 -5.07 -17.50
C THR A 225 4.86 -5.47 -16.02
N CYS A 226 3.71 -5.89 -15.50
CA CYS A 226 3.56 -6.22 -14.09
C CYS A 226 4.09 -7.64 -13.83
N PRO A 227 5.11 -7.81 -12.97
CA PRO A 227 5.69 -9.13 -12.69
C PRO A 227 4.70 -10.07 -11.99
N HIS A 228 3.61 -9.53 -11.44
CA HIS A 228 2.58 -10.29 -10.75
C HIS A 228 1.36 -10.58 -11.66
N ASN A 229 1.33 -10.06 -12.88
CA ASN A 229 0.17 -10.24 -13.75
C ASN A 229 0.08 -11.69 -14.24
N PRO A 230 -0.99 -12.44 -13.96
CA PRO A 230 -1.09 -13.84 -14.37
C PRO A 230 -1.14 -14.04 -15.89
N THR A 231 -1.32 -12.97 -16.68
CA THR A 231 -1.33 -13.03 -18.14
C THR A 231 0.02 -12.70 -18.79
N THR A 232 1.05 -12.31 -18.03
CA THR A 232 2.40 -12.19 -18.60
C THR A 232 3.03 -13.57 -18.68
N PRO A 233 3.52 -14.01 -19.85
CA PRO A 233 4.32 -15.23 -19.95
C PRO A 233 5.50 -15.12 -18.98
N ALA A 234 5.71 -16.15 -18.16
CA ALA A 234 6.98 -16.30 -17.46
C ALA A 234 8.01 -16.70 -18.52
N ASP A 235 8.95 -15.80 -18.81
CA ASP A 235 10.14 -16.11 -19.61
C ASP A 235 11.07 -17.08 -18.87
#